data_AF-A0A177S9U3-F1
#
_entry.id   AF-A0A177S9U3-F1
#
_cell.length_a   1.000
_cell.length_b   1.000
_cell.length_c   1.000
_cell.angle_alpha   90.00
_cell.angle_beta   90.00
_cell.angle_gamma   90.00
#
_symmetry.space_group_name_H-M   'P 1'
#
loop_
_entity.id
_entity.type
_entity.pdbx_description
1 polymer ?
#
loop_
_entity_poly.entity_id
_entity_poly.type
_entity_poly.pdbx_seq_one_letter_code
_entity_poly.pdbx_strand_id
1 'polypeptide(L)'
;MDKRNTVVSATVVFIIMGIVMAVSAFGFGIRYGEPELLRIAIFGEVATAIFLVWYIRRHATFAAVGFSKLQSRGLIWYIPLLLIVLVQVGLIVNALFTSSISSSSLQLVGIVFLTTLFVGFNEEVLFRGIILRYLRPNEHPYRAVLISALLFSSFHLLNLIALIPPAAMLFQLTNTFVFGVFLAIIALKLNNLWPLIIFHALWDFASIAADVVNVNLGITPLLTQAYLLVAIVIQLILLKRHDLSHLNGPMNPRNV
;
A
#
# COMPACT_ATOMS: atom_id res chain seq x y z
N MET A 1 -10.25 12.79 11.24
CA MET A 1 -9.18 12.84 12.25
C MET A 1 -8.52 14.22 12.20
N ASP A 2 -8.19 14.84 13.33
CA ASP A 2 -7.53 16.16 13.34
C ASP A 2 -6.03 16.09 13.00
N LYS A 3 -5.38 17.26 12.86
CA LYS A 3 -3.95 17.37 12.51
C LYS A 3 -3.04 16.61 13.49
N ARG A 4 -3.24 16.82 14.78
CA ARG A 4 -2.39 16.23 15.83
C ARG A 4 -2.48 14.72 15.74
N ASN A 5 -3.69 14.19 15.64
CA ASN A 5 -3.92 12.76 15.63
C ASN A 5 -3.38 12.10 14.35
N THR A 6 -3.50 12.74 13.19
CA THR A 6 -2.89 12.31 11.92
C THR A 6 -1.36 12.24 12.00
N VAL A 7 -0.72 13.27 12.57
CA VAL A 7 0.74 13.30 12.74
C VAL A 7 1.19 12.18 13.68
N VAL A 8 0.53 12.01 14.83
CA VAL A 8 0.86 10.95 15.79
C VAL A 8 0.74 9.56 15.16
N SER A 9 -0.33 9.27 14.41
CA SER A 9 -0.44 7.98 13.73
C SER A 9 0.71 7.75 12.75
N ALA A 10 1.07 8.75 11.94
CA ALA A 10 2.18 8.61 11.00
C ALA A 10 3.51 8.40 11.73
N THR A 11 3.80 9.20 12.76
CA THR A 11 5.04 9.10 13.53
C THR A 11 5.19 7.71 14.17
N VAL A 12 4.15 7.17 14.80
CA VAL A 12 4.23 5.84 15.43
C VAL A 12 4.48 4.75 14.39
N VAL A 13 3.79 4.78 13.25
CA VAL A 13 4.02 3.81 12.17
C VAL A 13 5.45 3.90 11.62
N PHE A 14 5.96 5.12 11.39
CA PHE A 14 7.35 5.33 10.94
C PHE A 14 8.37 4.81 11.96
N ILE A 15 8.11 4.97 13.26
CA ILE A 15 8.99 4.45 14.31
C ILE A 15 8.99 2.92 14.32
N ILE A 16 7.80 2.29 14.29
CA ILE A 16 7.69 0.82 14.28
C ILE A 16 8.46 0.25 13.08
N MET A 17 8.23 0.80 11.88
CA MET A 17 8.88 0.30 10.67
C MET A 17 10.37 0.66 10.60
N GLY A 18 10.78 1.81 11.12
CA GLY A 18 12.20 2.13 11.28
C GLY A 18 12.92 1.13 12.19
N ILE A 19 12.28 0.71 13.29
CA ILE A 19 12.81 -0.34 14.18
C ILE A 19 12.89 -1.68 13.44
N VAL A 20 11.87 -2.07 12.69
CA VAL A 20 11.92 -3.30 11.86
C VAL A 20 13.13 -3.29 10.93
N MET A 21 13.33 -2.20 10.19
CA MET A 21 14.45 -2.08 9.25
C MET A 21 15.81 -2.14 9.98
N ALA A 22 15.92 -1.47 11.14
CA ALA A 22 17.13 -1.48 11.95
C ALA A 22 17.43 -2.87 12.54
N VAL A 23 16.42 -3.56 13.08
CA VAL A 23 16.56 -4.92 13.61
C VAL A 23 16.95 -5.89 12.50
N SER A 24 16.35 -5.77 11.31
CA SER A 24 16.73 -6.61 10.16
C SER A 24 18.21 -6.45 9.82
N ALA A 25 18.66 -5.21 9.62
CA ALA A 25 20.00 -4.95 9.14
C ALA A 25 21.09 -5.13 10.19
N PHE A 26 20.89 -4.59 11.39
CA PHE A 26 21.91 -4.55 12.43
C PHE A 26 21.77 -5.67 13.46
N GLY A 27 20.57 -6.24 13.61
CA GLY A 27 20.32 -7.38 14.49
C GLY A 27 20.57 -8.72 13.78
N PHE A 28 20.06 -8.87 12.55
CA PHE A 28 20.11 -10.14 11.81
C PHE A 28 20.99 -10.12 10.56
N GLY A 29 21.53 -8.96 10.15
CA GLY A 29 22.37 -8.85 8.96
C GLY A 29 21.61 -8.97 7.63
N ILE A 30 20.27 -8.93 7.65
CA ILE A 30 19.40 -9.10 6.47
C ILE A 30 19.10 -7.73 5.86
N ARG A 31 19.42 -7.57 4.57
CA ARG A 31 19.24 -6.31 3.84
C ARG A 31 17.88 -6.21 3.16
N TYR A 32 17.52 -4.98 2.82
CA TYR A 32 16.37 -4.73 1.97
C TYR A 32 16.54 -5.38 0.59
N GLY A 33 15.48 -6.01 0.11
CA GLY A 33 15.48 -6.80 -1.13
C GLY A 33 15.70 -8.30 -0.89
N GLU A 34 16.16 -8.71 0.29
CA GLU A 34 16.16 -10.11 0.68
C GLU A 34 14.76 -10.51 1.19
N PRO A 35 14.08 -11.52 0.60
CA PRO A 35 12.75 -11.93 1.04
C PRO A 35 12.71 -12.39 2.51
N GLU A 36 13.85 -12.83 3.05
CA GLU A 36 14.03 -13.21 4.45
C GLU A 36 13.74 -12.07 5.44
N LEU A 37 13.84 -10.80 5.01
CA LEU A 37 13.48 -9.63 5.82
C LEU A 37 12.03 -9.73 6.32
N LEU A 38 11.13 -10.36 5.54
CA LEU A 38 9.72 -10.47 5.88
C LEU A 38 9.47 -11.37 7.10
N ARG A 39 10.42 -12.25 7.45
CA ARG A 39 10.36 -13.01 8.72
C ARG A 39 10.43 -12.10 9.94
N ILE A 40 11.04 -10.93 9.81
CA ILE A 40 11.13 -9.92 10.85
C ILE A 40 9.99 -8.91 10.69
N ALA A 41 9.74 -8.45 9.46
CA ALA A 41 8.76 -7.41 9.19
C ALA A 41 7.35 -7.78 9.65
N ILE A 42 6.95 -9.05 9.56
CA ILE A 42 5.62 -9.51 9.98
C ILE A 42 5.24 -9.06 11.41
N PHE A 43 6.21 -9.03 12.34
CA PHE A 43 5.93 -8.59 13.72
C PHE A 43 5.63 -7.09 13.80
N GLY A 44 6.37 -6.27 13.06
CA GLY A 44 6.11 -4.84 12.98
C GLY A 44 4.83 -4.50 12.22
N GLU A 45 4.52 -5.28 11.18
CA GLU A 45 3.28 -5.13 10.41
C GLU A 45 2.05 -5.48 11.24
N VAL A 46 2.10 -6.58 12.01
CA VAL A 46 1.02 -6.94 12.95
C VAL A 46 0.88 -5.88 14.05
N ALA A 47 1.98 -5.42 14.63
CA ALA A 47 1.96 -4.36 15.64
C ALA A 47 1.36 -3.05 15.10
N THR A 48 1.74 -2.67 13.88
CA THR A 48 1.20 -1.50 13.16
C THR A 48 -0.29 -1.64 12.90
N ALA A 49 -0.75 -2.82 12.46
CA ALA A 49 -2.17 -3.06 12.22
C ALA A 49 -3.00 -2.96 13.50
N ILE A 50 -2.54 -3.58 14.58
CA ILE A 50 -3.17 -3.48 15.91
C ILE A 50 -3.22 -2.02 16.36
N PHE A 51 -2.11 -1.29 16.25
CA PHE A 51 -2.04 0.12 16.59
C PHE A 51 -3.04 0.96 15.78
N LEU A 52 -3.02 0.87 14.45
CA LEU A 52 -3.91 1.65 13.58
C LEU A 52 -5.39 1.35 13.86
N VAL A 53 -5.74 0.07 14.02
CA VAL A 53 -7.11 -0.35 14.36
C VAL A 53 -7.56 0.24 15.70
N TRP A 54 -6.71 0.13 16.73
CA TRP A 54 -6.98 0.72 18.04
C TRP A 54 -7.08 2.24 17.97
N TYR A 55 -6.16 2.89 17.27
CA TYR A 55 -6.05 4.33 17.18
C TYR A 55 -7.22 4.96 16.42
N ILE A 56 -7.64 4.32 15.32
CA ILE A 56 -8.85 4.71 14.58
C ILE A 56 -10.07 4.62 15.49
N ARG A 57 -10.28 3.53 16.24
CA ARG A 57 -11.43 3.40 17.16
C ARG A 57 -11.47 4.47 18.24
N ARG A 58 -10.32 5.04 18.63
CA ARG A 58 -10.22 6.07 19.67
C ARG A 58 -10.42 7.49 19.13
N HIS A 59 -10.03 7.75 17.89
CA HIS A 59 -9.92 9.12 17.34
C HIS A 59 -10.74 9.37 16.06
N ALA A 60 -11.37 8.34 15.50
CA ALA A 60 -12.16 8.41 14.27
C ALA A 60 -13.18 7.25 14.21
N THR A 61 -13.85 7.10 13.06
CA THR A 61 -14.62 5.90 12.72
C THR A 61 -14.01 5.24 11.49
N PHE A 62 -14.21 3.93 11.34
CA PHE A 62 -13.76 3.21 10.15
C PHE A 62 -14.36 3.78 8.86
N ALA A 63 -15.64 4.20 8.90
CA ALA A 63 -16.28 4.89 7.78
C ALA A 63 -15.56 6.19 7.40
N ALA A 64 -15.18 7.01 8.39
CA ALA A 64 -14.48 8.28 8.17
C ALA A 64 -13.10 8.10 7.52
N VAL A 65 -12.41 6.99 7.80
CA VAL A 65 -11.12 6.64 7.18
C VAL A 65 -11.26 5.78 5.92
N GLY A 66 -12.48 5.65 5.37
CA GLY A 66 -12.68 5.04 4.05
C GLY A 66 -13.02 3.56 4.05
N PHE A 67 -13.50 3.01 5.15
CA PHE A 67 -14.26 1.75 5.13
C PHE A 67 -15.76 2.06 5.02
N SER A 68 -16.13 2.83 4.00
CA SER A 68 -17.51 3.21 3.70
C SER A 68 -18.09 2.36 2.56
N LYS A 69 -19.35 2.60 2.19
CA LYS A 69 -19.99 1.89 1.07
C LYS A 69 -19.20 2.09 -0.22
N LEU A 70 -18.90 0.97 -0.89
CA LEU A 70 -18.16 0.94 -2.15
C LEU A 70 -18.92 1.68 -3.25
N GLN A 71 -18.25 2.63 -3.90
CA GLN A 71 -18.74 3.34 -5.06
C GLN A 71 -18.30 2.62 -6.34
N SER A 72 -19.23 1.86 -6.94
CA SER A 72 -18.92 0.92 -8.04
C SER A 72 -18.39 1.57 -9.31
N ARG A 73 -18.72 2.84 -9.58
CA ARG A 73 -18.26 3.56 -10.80
C ARG A 73 -16.74 3.70 -10.87
N GLY A 74 -16.05 3.73 -9.73
CA GLY A 74 -14.59 3.78 -9.70
C GLY A 74 -13.91 2.46 -10.09
N LEU A 75 -14.64 1.34 -10.06
CA LEU A 75 -14.07 0.01 -10.29
C LEU A 75 -13.58 -0.19 -11.73
N ILE A 76 -14.12 0.52 -12.71
CA ILE A 76 -13.68 0.41 -14.12
C ILE A 76 -12.19 0.75 -14.29
N TRP A 77 -11.65 1.62 -13.44
CA TRP A 77 -10.23 1.99 -13.42
C TRP A 77 -9.37 1.06 -12.56
N TYR A 78 -10.00 0.17 -11.80
CA TYR A 78 -9.36 -0.79 -10.93
C TYR A 78 -9.28 -2.19 -11.56
N ILE A 79 -10.33 -2.59 -12.29
CA ILE A 79 -10.46 -3.94 -12.88
C ILE A 79 -9.24 -4.32 -13.74
N PRO A 80 -8.74 -3.49 -14.68
CA PRO A 80 -7.58 -3.88 -15.48
C PRO A 80 -6.33 -4.19 -14.64
N LEU A 81 -6.08 -3.41 -13.59
CA LEU A 81 -4.98 -3.68 -12.66
C LEU A 81 -5.19 -4.95 -11.85
N LEU A 82 -6.41 -5.17 -11.37
CA LEU A 82 -6.75 -6.41 -10.68
C LEU A 82 -6.50 -7.62 -11.58
N LEU A 83 -6.88 -7.56 -12.87
CA LEU A 83 -6.63 -8.65 -13.80
C LEU A 83 -5.14 -8.91 -14.01
N ILE A 84 -4.32 -7.85 -14.16
CA ILE A 84 -2.87 -8.01 -14.34
C ILE A 84 -2.25 -8.64 -13.09
N VAL A 85 -2.60 -8.19 -11.88
CA VAL A 85 -2.03 -8.76 -10.65
C VAL A 85 -2.52 -10.20 -10.42
N LEU A 86 -3.76 -10.53 -10.79
CA LEU A 86 -4.26 -11.90 -10.72
C LEU A 86 -3.51 -12.85 -11.67
N VAL A 87 -3.08 -12.37 -12.84
CA VAL A 87 -2.19 -13.14 -13.73
C VAL A 87 -0.85 -13.40 -13.04
N GLN A 88 -0.25 -12.39 -12.42
CA GLN A 88 1.02 -12.56 -11.69
C GLN A 88 0.89 -13.57 -10.56
N VAL A 89 -0.15 -13.44 -9.72
CA VAL A 89 -0.46 -14.41 -8.65
C VAL A 89 -0.68 -15.80 -9.23
N GLY A 90 -1.36 -15.92 -10.37
CA GLY A 90 -1.55 -17.18 -11.08
C GLY A 90 -0.24 -17.84 -11.51
N LEU A 91 0.76 -17.07 -11.94
CA LEU A 91 2.10 -17.59 -12.25
C LEU A 91 2.80 -18.13 -11.00
N ILE A 92 2.71 -17.43 -9.87
CA ILE A 92 3.25 -17.90 -8.58
C ILE A 92 2.58 -19.20 -8.17
N VAL A 93 1.23 -19.22 -8.17
CA VAL A 93 0.46 -20.41 -7.81
C VAL A 93 0.79 -21.57 -8.74
N ASN A 94 0.91 -21.35 -10.05
CA ASN A 94 1.31 -22.40 -10.98
C ASN A 94 2.68 -22.99 -10.61
N ALA A 95 3.68 -22.14 -10.33
CA ALA A 95 5.00 -22.58 -9.93
C ALA A 95 4.97 -23.40 -8.62
N LEU A 96 4.13 -23.03 -7.65
CA LEU A 96 3.93 -23.79 -6.40
C LEU A 96 3.48 -25.25 -6.64
N PHE A 97 2.81 -25.53 -7.75
CA PHE A 97 2.34 -26.88 -8.10
C PHE A 97 3.20 -27.61 -9.13
N THR A 98 3.95 -26.88 -9.96
CA THR A 98 4.69 -27.47 -11.09
C THR A 98 6.19 -27.58 -10.85
N SER A 99 6.74 -26.77 -9.92
CA SER A 99 8.18 -26.71 -9.65
C SER A 99 8.54 -27.47 -8.37
N SER A 100 9.75 -28.03 -8.32
CA SER A 100 10.29 -28.62 -7.09
C SER A 100 10.74 -27.49 -6.15
N ILE A 101 9.91 -27.18 -5.15
CA ILE A 101 10.16 -26.09 -4.21
C ILE A 101 10.51 -26.67 -2.84
N SER A 102 11.58 -26.15 -2.25
CA SER A 102 12.01 -26.54 -0.91
C SER A 102 10.96 -26.20 0.16
N SER A 103 10.91 -26.96 1.25
CA SER A 103 10.00 -26.68 2.37
C SER A 103 10.25 -25.30 2.99
N SER A 104 11.51 -24.85 3.03
CA SER A 104 11.90 -23.51 3.49
C SER A 104 11.38 -22.40 2.58
N SER A 105 11.46 -22.57 1.26
CA SER A 105 10.92 -21.61 0.29
C SER A 105 9.40 -21.57 0.36
N LEU A 106 8.72 -22.72 0.50
CA LEU A 106 7.27 -22.78 0.66
C LEU A 106 6.80 -22.06 1.93
N GLN A 107 7.51 -22.28 3.05
CA GLN A 107 7.26 -21.55 4.29
C GLN A 107 7.44 -20.04 4.10
N LEU A 108 8.50 -19.63 3.40
CA LEU A 108 8.77 -18.22 3.14
C LEU A 108 7.67 -17.58 2.28
N VAL A 109 7.17 -18.26 1.24
CA VAL A 109 6.03 -17.78 0.45
C VAL A 109 4.79 -17.55 1.34
N GLY A 110 4.53 -18.45 2.29
CA GLY A 110 3.45 -18.26 3.27
C GLY A 110 3.66 -17.02 4.15
N ILE A 111 4.88 -16.77 4.61
CA ILE A 111 5.24 -15.57 5.38
C ILE A 111 5.10 -14.31 4.52
N VAL A 112 5.56 -14.34 3.27
CA VAL A 112 5.41 -13.24 2.31
C VAL A 112 3.93 -12.89 2.15
N PHE A 113 3.08 -13.90 1.87
CA PHE A 113 1.64 -13.70 1.72
C PHE A 113 0.99 -13.03 2.95
N LEU A 114 1.26 -13.56 4.15
CA LEU A 114 0.68 -13.01 5.37
C LEU A 114 1.19 -11.60 5.65
N THR A 115 2.48 -11.35 5.44
CA THR A 115 3.09 -10.04 5.69
C THR A 115 2.54 -8.99 4.74
N THR A 116 2.44 -9.28 3.44
CA THR A 116 1.97 -8.30 2.45
C THR A 116 0.48 -7.98 2.59
N LEU A 117 -0.35 -8.88 3.16
CA LEU A 117 -1.71 -8.54 3.56
C LEU A 117 -1.74 -7.43 4.61
N PHE A 118 -0.83 -7.47 5.59
CA PHE A 118 -0.71 -6.41 6.58
C PHE A 118 -0.07 -5.15 6.01
N VAL A 119 0.95 -5.26 5.15
CA VAL A 119 1.53 -4.09 4.44
C VAL A 119 0.44 -3.34 3.68
N GLY A 120 -0.30 -4.04 2.82
CA GLY A 120 -1.40 -3.45 2.05
C GLY A 120 -2.47 -2.82 2.94
N PHE A 121 -2.80 -3.45 4.07
CA PHE A 121 -3.73 -2.85 5.05
C PHE A 121 -3.15 -1.58 5.68
N ASN A 122 -1.96 -1.66 6.24
CA ASN A 122 -1.33 -0.60 7.04
C ASN A 122 -1.06 0.64 6.21
N GLU A 123 -0.47 0.46 5.03
CA GLU A 123 -0.10 1.56 4.16
C GLU A 123 -1.34 2.24 3.57
N GLU A 124 -2.33 1.48 3.07
CA GLU A 124 -3.55 2.10 2.54
C GLU A 124 -4.35 2.82 3.63
N VAL A 125 -4.43 2.25 4.84
CA VAL A 125 -5.10 2.89 5.97
C VAL A 125 -4.39 4.19 6.36
N LEU A 126 -3.06 4.18 6.49
CA LEU A 126 -2.31 5.37 6.89
C LEU A 126 -2.37 6.46 5.82
N PHE A 127 -2.01 6.13 4.59
CA PHE A 127 -1.84 7.13 3.53
C PHE A 127 -3.17 7.54 2.90
N ARG A 128 -4.07 6.59 2.58
CA ARG A 128 -5.34 6.90 1.89
C ARG A 128 -6.49 7.08 2.87
N GLY A 129 -6.48 6.34 3.98
CA GLY A 129 -7.51 6.45 5.00
C GLY A 129 -7.35 7.66 5.91
N ILE A 130 -6.14 7.92 6.40
CA ILE A 130 -5.89 8.98 7.39
C ILE A 130 -5.34 10.24 6.71
N ILE A 131 -4.16 10.17 6.09
CA ILE A 131 -3.44 11.35 5.57
C ILE A 131 -4.21 12.02 4.43
N LEU A 132 -4.58 11.28 3.38
CA LEU A 132 -5.28 11.82 2.22
C LEU A 132 -6.58 12.51 2.61
N ARG A 133 -7.36 11.93 3.52
CA ARG A 133 -8.65 12.50 3.99
C ARG A 133 -8.45 13.72 4.87
N TYR A 134 -7.42 13.71 5.72
CA TYR A 134 -7.04 14.89 6.50
C TYR A 134 -6.70 16.10 5.61
N LEU A 135 -6.15 15.87 4.41
CA LEU A 135 -5.80 16.92 3.44
C LEU A 135 -6.99 17.55 2.69
N ARG A 136 -8.23 17.24 3.09
CA ARG A 136 -9.48 17.83 2.56
C ARG A 136 -9.57 17.75 1.02
N PRO A 137 -9.61 16.53 0.46
CA PRO A 137 -9.61 16.33 -0.99
C PRO A 137 -10.82 16.95 -1.70
N ASN A 138 -11.90 17.29 -0.99
CA ASN A 138 -13.07 18.00 -1.54
C ASN A 138 -12.77 19.47 -1.85
N GLU A 139 -11.84 20.09 -1.12
CA GLU A 139 -11.43 21.49 -1.34
C GLU A 139 -10.25 21.55 -2.31
N HIS A 140 -9.27 20.66 -2.14
CA HIS A 140 -8.01 20.69 -2.88
C HIS A 140 -7.56 19.28 -3.34
N PRO A 141 -8.27 18.66 -4.30
CA PRO A 141 -8.07 17.25 -4.67
C PRO A 141 -6.66 16.95 -5.17
N TYR A 142 -6.11 17.79 -6.06
CA TYR A 142 -4.76 17.62 -6.60
C TYR A 142 -3.69 17.70 -5.52
N ARG A 143 -3.79 18.69 -4.63
CA ARG A 143 -2.84 18.88 -3.53
C ARG A 143 -2.90 17.69 -2.57
N ALA A 144 -4.10 17.22 -2.23
CA ALA A 144 -4.29 16.08 -1.35
C ALA A 144 -3.67 14.80 -1.94
N VAL A 145 -3.92 14.51 -3.22
CA VAL A 145 -3.33 13.38 -3.94
C VAL A 145 -1.80 13.46 -3.98
N LEU A 146 -1.24 14.60 -4.38
CA LEU A 146 0.22 14.76 -4.52
C LEU A 146 0.94 14.67 -3.18
N ILE A 147 0.44 15.33 -2.13
CA ILE A 147 1.06 15.26 -0.80
C ILE A 147 0.96 13.85 -0.23
N SER A 148 -0.20 13.18 -0.36
CA SER A 148 -0.35 11.79 0.08
C SER A 148 0.63 10.86 -0.64
N ALA A 149 0.79 11.01 -1.96
CA ALA A 149 1.71 10.20 -2.76
C ALA A 149 3.18 10.46 -2.42
N LEU A 150 3.56 11.73 -2.19
CA LEU A 150 4.90 12.10 -1.76
C LEU A 150 5.25 11.53 -0.38
N LEU A 151 4.32 11.58 0.57
CA LEU A 151 4.53 11.01 1.90
C LEU A 151 4.63 9.48 1.85
N PHE A 152 3.81 8.83 1.02
CA PHE A 152 3.89 7.39 0.75
C PHE A 152 5.24 6.98 0.15
N SER A 153 5.70 7.70 -0.88
CA SER A 153 7.02 7.47 -1.47
C SER A 153 8.13 7.72 -0.44
N SER A 154 8.06 8.82 0.31
CA SER A 154 9.07 9.17 1.32
C SER A 154 9.16 8.18 2.48
N PHE A 155 8.07 7.49 2.81
CA PHE A 155 8.07 6.43 3.82
C PHE A 155 9.06 5.30 3.48
N HIS A 156 9.25 5.02 2.20
CA HIS A 156 10.19 4.01 1.72
C HIS A 156 11.66 4.40 1.93
N LEU A 157 11.96 5.66 2.28
CA LEU A 157 13.31 6.05 2.71
C LEU A 157 13.77 5.27 3.94
N LEU A 158 12.85 4.71 4.75
CA LEU A 158 13.19 3.80 5.86
C LEU A 158 13.98 2.57 5.38
N ASN A 159 13.84 2.17 4.12
CA ASN A 159 14.58 1.04 3.56
C ASN A 159 16.09 1.33 3.42
N LEU A 160 16.52 2.60 3.49
CA LEU A 160 17.95 2.96 3.62
C LEU A 160 18.56 2.42 4.91
N ILE A 161 17.77 2.33 5.99
CA ILE A 161 18.22 1.72 7.25
C ILE A 161 18.58 0.24 7.01
N ALA A 162 17.80 -0.43 6.16
CA ALA A 162 18.07 -1.79 5.70
C ALA A 162 19.02 -1.88 4.49
N LEU A 163 19.80 -0.82 4.24
CA LEU A 163 20.95 -0.82 3.32
C LEU A 163 20.60 -1.12 1.85
N ILE A 164 19.41 -0.73 1.39
CA ILE A 164 19.06 -0.79 -0.04
C ILE A 164 20.08 0.01 -0.89
N PRO A 165 20.52 -0.50 -2.06
CA PRO A 165 21.41 0.24 -2.95
C PRO A 165 20.81 1.56 -3.47
N PRO A 166 21.60 2.64 -3.65
CA PRO A 166 21.07 3.94 -4.06
C PRO A 166 20.26 3.95 -5.37
N ALA A 167 20.69 3.18 -6.37
CA ALA A 167 19.97 3.09 -7.64
C ALA A 167 18.59 2.41 -7.47
N ALA A 168 18.53 1.34 -6.66
CA ALA A 168 17.28 0.66 -6.32
C ALA A 168 16.36 1.55 -5.48
N MET A 169 16.92 2.37 -4.57
CA MET A 169 16.16 3.39 -3.83
C MET A 169 15.53 4.42 -4.76
N LEU A 170 16.28 4.99 -5.71
CA LEU A 170 15.72 5.97 -6.65
C LEU A 170 14.59 5.38 -7.50
N PHE A 171 14.78 4.15 -7.98
CA PHE A 171 13.74 3.42 -8.69
C PHE A 171 12.50 3.18 -7.82
N GLN A 172 12.69 2.74 -6.58
CA GLN A 172 11.62 2.51 -5.62
C GLN A 172 10.85 3.78 -5.29
N LEU A 173 11.51 4.90 -5.01
CA LEU A 173 10.84 6.17 -4.73
C LEU A 173 9.99 6.62 -5.93
N THR A 174 10.52 6.48 -7.14
CA THR A 174 9.79 6.81 -8.38
C THR A 174 8.57 5.92 -8.55
N ASN A 175 8.75 4.60 -8.39
CA ASN A 175 7.67 3.64 -8.57
C ASN A 175 6.56 3.82 -7.53
N THR A 176 6.94 3.91 -6.25
CA THR A 176 6.01 4.12 -5.14
C THR A 176 5.30 5.46 -5.24
N PHE A 177 5.93 6.51 -5.78
CA PHE A 177 5.24 7.78 -6.05
C PHE A 177 4.15 7.63 -7.13
N VAL A 178 4.44 6.94 -8.24
CA VAL A 178 3.47 6.70 -9.33
C VAL A 178 2.28 5.88 -8.83
N PHE A 179 2.54 4.74 -8.16
CA PHE A 179 1.51 3.96 -7.47
C PHE A 179 0.76 4.81 -6.42
N GLY A 180 1.53 5.61 -5.68
CA GLY A 180 1.14 6.67 -4.77
C GLY A 180 -0.05 7.47 -5.25
N VAL A 181 0.17 8.16 -6.37
CA VAL A 181 -0.79 9.02 -7.06
C VAL A 181 -2.01 8.25 -7.51
N PHE A 182 -1.80 7.10 -8.18
CA PHE A 182 -2.91 6.30 -8.71
C PHE A 182 -3.86 5.83 -7.60
N LEU A 183 -3.33 5.18 -6.57
CA LEU A 183 -4.12 4.65 -5.46
C LEU A 183 -4.81 5.77 -4.68
N ALA A 184 -4.17 6.93 -4.51
CA ALA A 184 -4.84 8.09 -3.90
C ALA A 184 -6.08 8.52 -4.70
N ILE A 185 -6.00 8.56 -6.04
CA ILE A 185 -7.16 8.90 -6.87
C ILE A 185 -8.26 7.83 -6.78
N ILE A 186 -7.90 6.55 -6.83
CA ILE A 186 -8.86 5.44 -6.73
C ILE A 186 -9.53 5.41 -5.35
N ALA A 187 -8.80 5.74 -4.27
CA ALA A 187 -9.37 5.85 -2.92
C ALA A 187 -10.51 6.87 -2.85
N LEU A 188 -10.32 8.04 -3.48
CA LEU A 188 -11.34 9.09 -3.52
C LEU A 188 -12.58 8.64 -4.31
N LYS A 189 -12.38 7.90 -5.40
CA LYS A 189 -13.46 7.38 -6.26
C LYS A 189 -14.27 6.27 -5.59
N LEU A 190 -13.60 5.31 -4.98
CA LEU A 190 -14.24 4.12 -4.42
C LEU A 190 -14.86 4.38 -3.04
N ASN A 191 -14.30 5.34 -2.28
CA ASN A 191 -14.62 5.58 -0.87
C ASN A 191 -14.62 4.29 -0.01
N ASN A 192 -13.85 3.30 -0.45
CA ASN A 192 -13.71 2.00 0.18
C ASN A 192 -12.26 1.56 -0.01
N LEU A 193 -11.54 1.30 1.08
CA LEU A 193 -10.13 0.93 1.03
C LEU A 193 -9.90 -0.55 0.65
N TRP A 194 -10.89 -1.44 0.81
CA TRP A 194 -10.67 -2.88 0.59
C TRP A 194 -10.13 -3.22 -0.80
N PRO A 195 -10.65 -2.66 -1.91
CA PRO A 195 -10.06 -2.91 -3.23
C PRO A 195 -8.59 -2.48 -3.31
N LEU A 196 -8.22 -1.35 -2.71
CA LEU A 196 -6.84 -0.88 -2.71
C LEU A 196 -5.94 -1.79 -1.88
N ILE A 197 -6.40 -2.17 -0.68
CA ILE A 197 -5.70 -3.09 0.23
C ILE A 197 -5.43 -4.43 -0.45
N ILE A 198 -6.46 -5.00 -1.09
CA ILE A 198 -6.34 -6.28 -1.79
C ILE A 198 -5.35 -6.18 -2.94
N PHE A 199 -5.47 -5.16 -3.79
CA PHE A 199 -4.55 -4.98 -4.90
C PHE A 199 -3.10 -4.78 -4.43
N HIS A 200 -2.88 -3.91 -3.44
CA HIS A 200 -1.55 -3.62 -2.90
C HIS A 200 -0.92 -4.90 -2.33
N ALA A 201 -1.65 -5.63 -1.48
CA ALA A 201 -1.17 -6.87 -0.90
C ALA A 201 -0.82 -7.94 -1.95
N LEU A 202 -1.65 -8.07 -3.00
CA LEU A 202 -1.40 -9.01 -4.09
C LEU A 202 -0.22 -8.59 -4.97
N TRP A 203 -0.04 -7.28 -5.19
CA TRP A 203 1.07 -6.73 -5.97
C TRP A 203 2.41 -7.01 -5.28
N ASP A 204 2.49 -6.71 -3.98
CA ASP A 204 3.70 -6.97 -3.19
C ASP A 204 3.94 -8.48 -3.07
N PHE A 205 2.89 -9.25 -2.81
CA PHE A 205 3.00 -10.71 -2.75
C PHE A 205 3.56 -11.27 -4.06
N ALA A 206 2.98 -10.92 -5.20
CA ALA A 206 3.41 -11.46 -6.48
C ALA A 206 4.85 -11.05 -6.82
N SER A 207 5.23 -9.80 -6.53
CA SER A 207 6.58 -9.30 -6.78
C SER A 207 7.63 -10.00 -5.92
N ILE A 208 7.39 -10.16 -4.62
CA ILE A 208 8.36 -10.76 -3.69
C ILE A 208 8.37 -12.29 -3.83
N ALA A 209 7.20 -12.93 -3.95
CA ALA A 209 7.12 -14.37 -4.09
C ALA A 209 7.74 -14.86 -5.41
N ALA A 210 7.70 -14.05 -6.48
CA ALA A 210 8.39 -14.34 -7.73
C ALA A 210 9.88 -14.61 -7.52
N ASP A 211 10.55 -13.81 -6.70
CA ASP A 211 11.98 -14.01 -6.38
C ASP A 211 12.18 -15.28 -5.54
N VAL A 212 11.29 -15.56 -4.58
CA VAL A 212 11.38 -16.74 -3.70
C VAL A 212 11.25 -18.06 -4.47
N VAL A 213 10.36 -18.11 -5.48
CA VAL A 213 10.11 -19.31 -6.29
C VAL A 213 10.75 -19.25 -7.68
N ASN A 214 11.60 -18.25 -7.93
CA ASN A 214 12.32 -18.04 -9.19
C ASN A 214 11.40 -18.01 -10.43
N VAL A 215 10.30 -17.25 -10.34
CA VAL A 215 9.32 -17.08 -11.42
C VAL A 215 9.57 -15.76 -12.14
N ASN A 216 9.66 -15.80 -13.46
CA ASN A 216 9.69 -14.59 -14.27
C ASN A 216 8.26 -14.09 -14.54
N LEU A 217 7.93 -12.89 -14.04
CA LEU A 217 6.62 -12.25 -14.26
C LEU A 217 6.42 -11.71 -15.69
N GLY A 218 7.44 -11.81 -16.55
CA GLY A 218 7.40 -11.44 -17.96
C GLY A 218 7.08 -9.97 -18.17
N ILE A 219 6.19 -9.67 -19.13
CA ILE A 219 5.79 -8.30 -19.48
C ILE A 219 4.82 -7.69 -18.46
N THR A 220 4.28 -8.47 -17.52
CA THR A 220 3.19 -7.99 -16.65
C THR A 220 3.56 -6.79 -15.77
N PRO A 221 4.78 -6.65 -15.21
CA PRO A 221 5.15 -5.43 -14.48
C PRO A 221 5.18 -4.20 -15.39
N LEU A 222 5.67 -4.36 -16.62
CA LEU A 222 5.69 -3.27 -17.62
C LEU A 222 4.27 -2.85 -18.03
N LEU A 223 3.37 -3.82 -18.24
CA LEU A 223 1.95 -3.53 -18.52
C LEU A 223 1.29 -2.77 -17.37
N THR A 224 1.59 -3.14 -16.13
CA THR A 224 1.11 -2.38 -14.97
C THR A 224 1.60 -0.94 -14.98
N GLN A 225 2.90 -0.72 -15.21
CA GLN A 225 3.46 0.64 -15.26
C GLN A 225 2.86 1.47 -16.39
N ALA A 226 2.74 0.90 -17.59
CA ALA A 226 2.10 1.58 -18.72
C ALA A 226 0.64 1.94 -18.42
N TYR A 227 -0.12 1.00 -17.84
CA TYR A 227 -1.50 1.25 -17.44
C TYR A 227 -1.60 2.36 -16.39
N LEU A 228 -0.77 2.32 -15.34
CA LEU A 228 -0.78 3.32 -14.28
C LEU A 228 -0.54 4.73 -14.83
N LEU A 229 0.46 4.91 -15.69
CA LEU A 229 0.77 6.21 -16.29
C LEU A 229 -0.43 6.74 -17.12
N VAL A 230 -1.01 5.91 -17.98
CA VAL A 230 -2.18 6.28 -18.80
C VAL A 230 -3.37 6.61 -17.91
N ALA A 231 -3.66 5.75 -16.93
CA ALA A 231 -4.78 5.93 -16.02
C ALA A 231 -4.61 7.21 -15.18
N ILE A 232 -3.43 7.48 -14.63
CA ILE A 232 -3.13 8.70 -13.88
C ILE A 232 -3.38 9.94 -14.73
N VAL A 233 -2.86 9.98 -15.97
CA VAL A 233 -3.06 11.14 -16.86
C VAL A 233 -4.54 11.40 -17.09
N ILE A 234 -5.30 10.38 -17.48
CA ILE A 234 -6.74 10.50 -17.70
C ILE A 234 -7.45 10.95 -16.41
N GLN A 235 -7.09 10.36 -15.28
CA GLN A 235 -7.73 10.67 -14.01
C GLN A 235 -7.43 12.06 -13.50
N LEU A 236 -6.21 12.58 -13.66
CA LEU A 236 -5.87 13.94 -13.29
C LEU A 236 -6.64 14.97 -14.12
N ILE A 237 -6.88 14.69 -15.41
CA ILE A 237 -7.73 15.54 -16.27
C ILE A 237 -9.18 15.54 -15.76
N LEU A 238 -9.69 14.37 -15.38
CA LEU A 238 -11.08 14.22 -14.93
C LEU A 238 -11.30 14.67 -13.48
N LEU A 239 -10.26 14.79 -12.65
CA LEU A 239 -10.38 14.94 -11.19
C LEU A 239 -11.24 16.14 -10.76
N LYS A 240 -11.23 17.28 -11.48
CA LYS A 240 -12.14 18.42 -11.17
C LYS A 240 -13.62 18.14 -11.45
N ARG A 241 -13.90 17.20 -12.35
CA ARG A 241 -15.27 16.82 -12.75
C ARG A 241 -15.83 15.71 -11.86
N HIS A 242 -15.03 15.19 -10.95
CA HIS A 242 -15.44 14.17 -10.01
C HIS A 242 -16.29 14.79 -8.91
N ASP A 243 -17.53 14.33 -8.79
CA ASP A 243 -18.32 14.58 -7.59
C ASP A 243 -17.69 13.82 -6.42
N LEU A 244 -17.13 14.56 -5.47
CA LEU A 244 -16.55 14.04 -4.23
C LEU A 244 -17.45 14.32 -3.01
N SER A 245 -18.70 14.75 -3.24
CA SER A 245 -19.65 15.08 -2.17
C SER A 245 -19.92 13.92 -1.21
N HIS A 246 -19.78 12.67 -1.67
CA HIS A 246 -19.88 11.46 -0.84
C HIS A 246 -18.82 11.34 0.25
N LEU A 247 -17.76 12.17 0.21
CA LEU A 247 -16.74 12.25 1.26
C LEU A 247 -17.16 13.17 2.43
N ASN A 248 -18.26 13.92 2.33
CA ASN A 248 -18.75 14.86 3.36
C ASN A 248 -19.43 14.19 4.56
N GLY A 249 -18.93 13.04 5.02
CA GLY A 249 -19.41 12.36 6.24
C GLY A 249 -18.88 13.01 7.52
N PRO A 250 -19.58 12.89 8.67
CA PRO A 250 -19.12 13.49 9.92
C PRO A 250 -17.79 12.87 10.36
N MET A 251 -16.74 13.70 10.42
CA MET A 251 -15.44 13.31 10.97
C MET A 251 -15.42 13.28 12.50
N ASN A 252 -16.56 13.50 13.17
CA ASN A 252 -16.65 13.66 14.63
C ASN A 252 -17.45 12.51 15.26
N PRO A 253 -16.83 11.67 16.12
CA PRO A 253 -17.53 10.60 16.83
C PRO A 253 -18.55 11.10 17.87
N ARG A 254 -18.70 12.42 18.08
CA ARG A 254 -19.66 13.00 19.03
C ARG A 254 -21.06 13.28 18.46
N ASN A 255 -21.32 12.94 17.20
CA ASN A 255 -22.60 13.23 16.53
C ASN A 255 -23.37 11.95 16.13
N VAL A 256 -23.16 10.83 16.84
CA VAL A 256 -23.98 9.62 16.75
C VAL A 256 -24.38 9.21 18.15
#